data_AF-A0ABC8WI57-F1
#
_entry.id   AF-A0ABC8WI57-F1
#
_cell.length_a   1.000
_cell.length_b   1.000
_cell.length_c   1.000
_cell.angle_alpha   90.00
_cell.angle_beta   90.00
_cell.angle_gamma   90.00
#
_symmetry.space_group_name_H-M   'P 1'
#
loop_
_entity.id
_entity.type
_entity.pdbx_description
1 polymer ?
#
loop_
_entity_poly.entity_id
_entity_poly.type
_entity_poly.pdbx_seq_one_letter_code
_entity_poly.pdbx_strand_id
1 'polypeptide(L)'
;MASIKPTMTFQEGATFVFGSWVCIADDAGGFRRHLGPAVEKKAPVSTTRPTVDDLAENLNEIQLSDLIGGHEYEFKPHLTSTQAQIGLLESDSNPSASGGGIHALCHDALADIFARLPSESVLRCGAVCKSWRRITTDGSFLAAHAARRPREMLVITPSLTVSSFPLTLAPARRRFLCDSAERNKNGTATWSRLLASLHGLLVFEQRPGLYAVCNPVTRQWTNLPVLAPDPCFTAFACGFYFHGSSGEYRLLCHGEEAASGWKDYYYVLAAGATRPRRLSRAPADCPVGYQQPVAHGEILYWSSRHPQADRTGKMLAFHTVYETFRLMSGPPGATMAQLLELDGSLCVCAQDMSCATRFDIWALQDHEAERWTLRLRVEVPPLRNIRSGGPWLVSTAITAGDGSFLLIGDPHCPMVVLFDIKRKKLVKEMHFRSTPTFIKFSESLVSHDFFQLPRCPELKPLKFPDEPMAPQNVTPNVEGEGFNYFGQ
;
A
#
# COMPACT_ATOMS: atom_id res chain seq x y z
N MET A 1 -33.71 12.45 19.76
CA MET A 1 -34.26 12.68 18.41
C MET A 1 -33.77 11.57 17.49
N ALA A 2 -34.65 11.07 16.62
CA ALA A 2 -34.69 9.71 16.09
C ALA A 2 -33.41 9.19 15.40
N SER A 3 -32.98 8.00 15.81
CA SER A 3 -32.04 7.12 15.10
C SER A 3 -32.78 6.43 13.96
N ILE A 4 -32.58 6.85 12.72
CA ILE A 4 -33.06 6.14 11.54
C ILE A 4 -32.05 5.05 11.19
N LYS A 5 -32.37 3.80 11.52
CA LYS A 5 -31.74 2.62 10.91
C LYS A 5 -32.33 2.45 9.50
N PRO A 6 -31.55 2.31 8.43
CA PRO A 6 -32.09 1.81 7.18
C PRO A 6 -32.09 0.28 7.26
N THR A 7 -33.16 -0.31 7.77
CA THR A 7 -33.40 -1.76 7.59
C THR A 7 -34.16 -1.92 6.28
N MET A 8 -33.44 -1.96 5.16
CA MET A 8 -34.02 -2.46 3.91
C MET A 8 -33.92 -3.98 3.95
N THR A 9 -35.01 -4.65 4.30
CA THR A 9 -35.13 -6.11 4.17
C THR A 9 -35.45 -6.44 2.72
N PHE A 10 -34.47 -6.99 2.00
CA PHE A 10 -34.73 -7.66 0.73
C PHE A 10 -35.46 -8.98 1.02
N GLN A 11 -36.38 -9.39 0.14
CA GLN A 11 -36.93 -10.74 0.24
C GLN A 11 -35.79 -11.75 0.00
N GLU A 12 -35.69 -12.76 0.87
CA GLU A 12 -34.76 -13.87 0.71
C GLU A 12 -34.89 -14.46 -0.71
N GLY A 13 -33.77 -14.57 -1.42
CA GLY A 13 -33.77 -15.05 -2.82
C GLY A 13 -33.86 -13.94 -3.88
N ALA A 14 -34.00 -12.67 -3.51
CA ALA A 14 -33.95 -11.56 -4.47
C ALA A 14 -32.63 -11.56 -5.24
N THR A 15 -32.72 -11.76 -6.56
CA THR A 15 -31.57 -11.96 -7.44
C THR A 15 -31.27 -10.69 -8.24
N PHE A 16 -30.03 -10.22 -8.15
CA PHE A 16 -29.52 -9.04 -8.85
C PHE A 16 -28.37 -9.44 -9.76
N VAL A 17 -28.41 -9.01 -11.01
CA VAL A 17 -27.35 -9.31 -11.97
C VAL A 17 -26.57 -8.02 -12.27
N PHE A 18 -25.27 -8.02 -11.97
CA PHE A 18 -24.35 -6.90 -12.21
C PHE A 18 -23.23 -7.37 -13.15
N GLY A 19 -23.41 -7.17 -14.46
CA GLY A 19 -22.46 -7.71 -15.45
C GLY A 19 -22.43 -9.24 -15.40
N SER A 20 -21.27 -9.85 -15.11
CA SER A 20 -21.09 -11.30 -14.95
C SER A 20 -21.43 -11.85 -13.55
N TRP A 21 -21.91 -11.00 -12.64
CA TRP A 21 -22.16 -11.34 -11.24
C TRP A 21 -23.64 -11.51 -10.96
N VAL A 22 -24.00 -12.59 -10.27
CA VAL A 22 -25.33 -12.80 -9.69
C VAL A 22 -25.22 -12.66 -8.18
N CYS A 23 -25.93 -11.69 -7.60
CA CYS A 23 -26.04 -11.44 -6.16
C CYS A 23 -27.44 -11.85 -5.69
N ILE A 24 -27.53 -12.75 -4.72
CA ILE A 24 -28.79 -13.25 -4.16
C ILE A 24 -28.87 -12.77 -2.71
N ALA A 25 -29.91 -12.00 -2.37
CA ALA A 25 -30.12 -11.53 -1.00
C ALA A 25 -30.31 -12.70 -0.04
N ASP A 26 -29.63 -12.68 1.10
CA ASP A 26 -29.85 -13.60 2.21
C ASP A 26 -30.78 -13.01 3.28
N ASP A 27 -31.29 -13.89 4.14
CA ASP A 27 -32.22 -13.61 5.24
C ASP A 27 -31.62 -12.72 6.35
N ALA A 28 -30.30 -12.47 6.32
CA ALA A 28 -29.58 -11.65 7.29
C ALA A 28 -29.26 -10.23 6.77
N GLY A 29 -29.78 -9.83 5.60
CA GLY A 29 -29.49 -8.53 4.99
C GLY A 29 -28.15 -8.46 4.26
N GLY A 30 -27.56 -9.62 3.94
CA GLY A 30 -26.38 -9.81 3.11
C GLY A 30 -26.72 -10.29 1.69
N PHE A 31 -25.67 -10.62 0.92
CA PHE A 31 -25.80 -11.17 -0.44
C PHE A 31 -24.85 -12.36 -0.64
N ARG A 32 -25.34 -13.48 -1.18
CA ARG A 32 -24.51 -14.56 -1.73
C ARG A 32 -24.18 -14.23 -3.19
N ARG A 33 -22.93 -14.48 -3.62
CA ARG A 33 -22.44 -14.15 -4.97
C ARG A 33 -22.02 -15.40 -5.73
N HIS A 34 -22.40 -15.49 -7.01
CA HIS A 34 -21.88 -16.48 -7.94
C HIS A 34 -21.55 -15.82 -9.28
N LEU A 35 -20.44 -16.22 -9.91
CA LEU A 35 -20.22 -15.95 -11.33
C LEU A 35 -21.25 -16.78 -12.13
N GLY A 36 -21.82 -16.21 -13.19
CA GLY A 36 -22.58 -17.00 -14.17
C GLY A 36 -21.76 -18.21 -14.65
N PRO A 37 -22.40 -19.34 -15.01
CA PRO A 37 -21.76 -20.65 -14.98
C PRO A 37 -20.56 -20.72 -15.93
N ALA A 38 -19.37 -20.70 -15.35
CA ALA A 38 -18.14 -21.20 -15.94
C ALA A 38 -17.75 -22.44 -15.13
N VAL A 39 -17.40 -23.52 -15.83
CA VAL A 39 -17.07 -24.84 -15.29
C VAL A 39 -16.03 -24.73 -14.17
N GLU A 40 -16.47 -24.89 -12.92
CA GLU A 40 -15.61 -24.85 -11.73
C GLU A 40 -14.79 -26.14 -11.61
N LYS A 41 -13.46 -26.02 -11.61
CA LYS A 41 -12.62 -26.93 -10.82
C LYS A 41 -12.70 -26.48 -9.36
N LYS A 42 -13.41 -27.26 -8.55
CA LYS A 42 -13.55 -27.06 -7.09
C LYS A 42 -12.18 -26.94 -6.41
N ALA A 43 -11.89 -25.79 -5.81
CA ALA A 43 -10.98 -25.69 -4.69
C ALA A 43 -11.77 -25.97 -3.38
N PRO A 44 -11.17 -26.62 -2.37
CA PRO A 44 -11.88 -26.96 -1.14
C PRO A 44 -12.26 -25.69 -0.37
N VAL A 45 -13.55 -25.54 -0.05
CA VAL A 45 -14.06 -24.51 0.84
C VAL A 45 -13.69 -24.89 2.27
N SER A 46 -12.72 -24.18 2.85
CA SER A 46 -12.43 -24.27 4.29
C SER A 46 -13.48 -23.44 5.05
N THR A 47 -14.21 -24.09 5.96
CA THR A 47 -15.26 -23.49 6.82
C THR A 47 -14.73 -23.03 8.18
N THR A 48 -13.42 -23.08 8.42
CA THR A 48 -12.81 -22.61 9.67
C THR A 48 -12.57 -21.10 9.67
N ARG A 49 -12.82 -20.44 10.82
CA ARG A 49 -12.45 -19.04 11.01
C ARG A 49 -10.94 -18.88 10.83
N PRO A 50 -10.48 -17.84 10.12
CA PRO A 50 -9.06 -17.62 9.90
C PRO A 50 -8.31 -17.44 11.23
N THR A 51 -7.16 -18.08 11.31
CA THR A 51 -6.31 -18.26 12.48
C THR A 51 -4.95 -17.61 12.26
N VAL A 52 -4.10 -17.64 13.28
CA VAL A 52 -2.72 -17.13 13.19
C VAL A 52 -1.89 -17.96 12.22
N ASP A 53 -2.17 -19.26 12.14
CA ASP A 53 -1.50 -20.18 11.23
C ASP A 53 -1.78 -19.80 9.77
N ASP A 54 -3.00 -19.32 9.46
CA ASP A 54 -3.34 -18.81 8.13
C ASP A 54 -2.52 -17.57 7.73
N LEU A 55 -2.35 -16.57 8.64
CA LEU A 55 -1.47 -15.42 8.39
C LEU A 55 -0.02 -15.87 8.16
N ALA A 56 0.44 -16.79 9.00
CA ALA A 56 1.76 -17.38 8.93
C ALA A 56 2.00 -18.21 7.66
N GLU A 57 0.97 -18.85 7.10
CA GLU A 57 1.01 -19.57 5.83
C GLU A 57 1.00 -18.60 4.64
N ASN A 58 0.12 -17.59 4.67
CA ASN A 58 0.08 -16.56 3.63
C ASN A 58 1.43 -15.82 3.51
N LEU A 59 2.07 -15.51 4.63
CA LEU A 59 3.41 -14.92 4.65
C LEU A 59 4.49 -15.91 4.17
N ASN A 60 4.29 -17.21 4.37
CA ASN A 60 5.19 -18.25 3.84
C ASN A 60 5.08 -18.41 2.32
N GLU A 61 3.90 -18.23 1.71
CA GLU A 61 3.73 -18.24 0.25
C GLU A 61 4.57 -17.16 -0.45
N ILE A 62 4.86 -16.06 0.24
CA ILE A 62 5.81 -15.03 -0.24
C ILE A 62 7.22 -15.62 -0.39
N GLN A 63 7.63 -16.57 0.46
CA GLN A 63 8.94 -17.22 0.38
C GLN A 63 9.07 -18.10 -0.89
N LEU A 64 7.97 -18.72 -1.33
CA LEU A 64 7.94 -19.69 -2.42
C LEU A 64 7.72 -19.06 -3.79
N SER A 65 6.83 -18.06 -3.91
CA SER A 65 6.42 -17.48 -5.20
C SER A 65 7.50 -16.65 -5.91
N ASP A 66 8.55 -16.23 -5.20
CA ASP A 66 9.71 -15.50 -5.78
C ASP A 66 10.79 -16.44 -6.40
N LEU A 67 10.46 -17.71 -6.68
CA LEU A 67 11.32 -18.70 -7.36
C LEU A 67 11.07 -18.81 -8.86
N ILE A 68 9.96 -18.27 -9.38
CA ILE A 68 9.63 -18.40 -10.80
C ILE A 68 9.99 -17.10 -11.53
N GLY A 69 11.29 -16.95 -11.79
CA GLY A 69 11.78 -16.15 -12.90
C GLY A 69 11.78 -17.01 -14.16
N GLY A 70 11.08 -16.56 -15.19
CA GLY A 70 11.17 -17.11 -16.54
C GLY A 70 9.81 -17.20 -17.19
N HIS A 71 9.53 -16.30 -18.14
CA HIS A 71 9.05 -16.70 -19.45
C HIS A 71 9.36 -15.58 -20.44
N GLU A 72 10.10 -16.00 -21.48
CA GLU A 72 10.36 -15.27 -22.71
C GLU A 72 9.05 -14.81 -23.34
N TYR A 73 9.00 -13.54 -23.78
CA TYR A 73 7.99 -13.10 -24.73
C TYR A 73 8.68 -12.76 -26.04
N GLU A 74 8.62 -13.72 -26.96
CA GLU A 74 9.00 -13.52 -28.35
C GLU A 74 7.89 -12.73 -29.06
N PHE A 75 8.26 -11.63 -29.69
CA PHE A 75 7.36 -10.68 -30.34
C PHE A 75 7.34 -10.96 -31.84
N LYS A 76 6.16 -11.21 -32.43
CA LYS A 76 5.92 -10.98 -33.87
C LYS A 76 4.51 -10.43 -34.10
N PRO A 77 4.36 -9.29 -34.82
CA PRO A 77 3.07 -8.72 -35.13
C PRO A 77 2.60 -9.16 -36.51
N HIS A 78 1.32 -9.54 -36.66
CA HIS A 78 0.62 -9.35 -37.93
C HIS A 78 -0.84 -8.96 -37.68
N LEU A 79 -1.22 -7.88 -38.36
CA LEU A 79 -2.57 -7.33 -38.47
C LEU A 79 -3.52 -8.33 -39.13
N THR A 80 -4.80 -8.30 -38.72
CA THR A 80 -5.89 -7.90 -39.64
C THR A 80 -7.16 -7.59 -38.86
N SER A 81 -7.80 -6.52 -39.32
CA SER A 81 -9.08 -5.95 -38.90
C SER A 81 -10.25 -6.85 -39.33
N THR A 82 -11.27 -6.97 -38.47
CA THR A 82 -12.67 -7.08 -38.95
C THR A 82 -13.66 -6.47 -37.95
N GLN A 83 -14.47 -5.56 -38.47
CA GLN A 83 -15.56 -4.85 -37.81
C GLN A 83 -16.73 -5.79 -37.45
N ALA A 84 -17.49 -5.47 -36.41
CA ALA A 84 -18.86 -5.94 -36.24
C ALA A 84 -19.80 -4.74 -36.07
N GLN A 85 -20.66 -4.56 -37.07
CA GLN A 85 -21.79 -3.63 -37.11
C GLN A 85 -22.83 -4.00 -36.04
N ILE A 86 -23.39 -3.00 -35.36
CA ILE A 86 -24.67 -3.13 -34.66
C ILE A 86 -25.73 -2.44 -35.53
N GLY A 87 -26.67 -3.22 -36.03
CA GLY A 87 -27.83 -2.74 -36.78
C GLY A 87 -28.81 -2.00 -35.88
N LEU A 88 -29.18 -0.79 -36.32
CA LEU A 88 -30.32 -0.03 -35.81
C LEU A 88 -31.60 -0.61 -36.39
N LEU A 89 -32.59 -0.87 -35.55
CA LEU A 89 -33.99 -0.96 -35.93
C LEU A 89 -34.76 0.10 -35.14
N GLU A 90 -35.21 1.13 -35.86
CA GLU A 90 -36.27 2.04 -35.43
C GLU A 90 -37.64 1.37 -35.66
N SER A 91 -38.57 1.53 -34.72
CA SER A 91 -39.93 2.02 -34.96
C SER A 91 -40.79 2.06 -33.69
N ASP A 92 -41.22 3.28 -33.37
CA ASP A 92 -42.57 3.75 -33.04
C ASP A 92 -43.38 3.28 -31.80
N SER A 93 -43.61 4.30 -30.95
CA SER A 93 -44.86 4.72 -30.27
C SER A 93 -45.70 3.76 -29.41
N ASN A 94 -45.56 3.95 -28.09
CA ASN A 94 -46.47 3.84 -26.90
C ASN A 94 -48.00 3.59 -27.09
N PRO A 95 -48.77 3.24 -26.00
CA PRO A 95 -48.39 2.95 -24.60
C PRO A 95 -49.13 1.75 -23.93
N SER A 96 -48.76 1.50 -22.67
CA SER A 96 -49.50 0.75 -21.62
C SER A 96 -49.55 -0.78 -21.71
N ALA A 97 -48.58 -1.41 -21.05
CA ALA A 97 -48.81 -2.66 -20.32
C ALA A 97 -47.84 -2.72 -19.14
N SER A 98 -48.42 -2.94 -17.96
CA SER A 98 -47.75 -3.24 -16.70
C SER A 98 -46.75 -4.40 -16.85
N GLY A 99 -45.47 -4.06 -17.01
CA GLY A 99 -44.35 -5.00 -16.91
C GLY A 99 -43.53 -4.62 -15.68
N GLY A 100 -43.36 -5.57 -14.75
CA GLY A 100 -42.67 -5.39 -13.48
C GLY A 100 -41.32 -4.72 -13.66
N GLY A 101 -41.23 -3.45 -13.27
CA GLY A 101 -40.00 -2.69 -13.28
C GLY A 101 -39.01 -3.35 -12.32
N ILE A 102 -37.81 -3.64 -12.82
CA ILE A 102 -36.64 -3.87 -11.98
C ILE A 102 -36.59 -2.69 -11.00
N HIS A 103 -36.85 -2.94 -9.72
CA HIS A 103 -36.78 -1.91 -8.69
C HIS A 103 -35.41 -1.24 -8.78
N ALA A 104 -35.38 0.01 -9.25
CA ALA A 104 -34.14 0.76 -9.31
C ALA A 104 -33.61 0.88 -7.87
N LEU A 105 -32.48 0.23 -7.59
CA LEU A 105 -31.80 0.33 -6.30
C LEU A 105 -31.54 1.81 -6.00
N CYS A 106 -31.85 2.25 -4.78
CA CYS A 106 -31.55 3.62 -4.38
C CYS A 106 -30.03 3.86 -4.33
N HIS A 107 -29.62 5.13 -4.38
CA HIS A 107 -28.20 5.50 -4.39
C HIS A 107 -27.45 4.97 -3.14
N ASP A 108 -28.12 4.91 -1.99
CA ASP A 108 -27.52 4.41 -0.74
C ASP A 108 -27.25 2.90 -0.80
N ALA A 109 -28.17 2.13 -1.37
CA ALA A 109 -27.99 0.69 -1.56
C ALA A 109 -26.84 0.41 -2.55
N LEU A 110 -26.76 1.18 -3.64
CA LEU A 110 -25.65 1.10 -4.59
C LEU A 110 -24.32 1.48 -3.93
N ALA A 111 -24.29 2.52 -3.10
CA ALA A 111 -23.11 2.94 -2.35
C ALA A 111 -22.62 1.83 -1.40
N ASP A 112 -23.52 1.18 -0.64
CA ASP A 112 -23.10 0.07 0.23
C ASP A 112 -22.60 -1.15 -0.56
N ILE A 113 -23.24 -1.49 -1.68
CA ILE A 113 -22.77 -2.55 -2.58
C ILE A 113 -21.36 -2.22 -3.09
N PHE A 114 -21.18 -1.03 -3.67
CA PHE A 114 -19.89 -0.60 -4.23
C PHE A 114 -18.80 -0.51 -3.16
N ALA A 115 -19.14 -0.13 -1.92
CA ALA A 115 -18.17 -0.02 -0.83
C ALA A 115 -17.53 -1.39 -0.47
N ARG A 116 -18.22 -2.49 -0.77
CA ARG A 116 -17.75 -3.87 -0.54
C ARG A 116 -16.98 -4.45 -1.72
N LEU A 117 -17.05 -3.83 -2.90
CA LEU A 117 -16.37 -4.31 -4.11
C LEU A 117 -14.87 -3.99 -4.09
N PRO A 118 -13.99 -4.83 -4.67
CA PRO A 118 -12.58 -4.48 -4.89
C PRO A 118 -12.41 -3.12 -5.58
N SER A 119 -11.31 -2.43 -5.30
CA SER A 119 -11.03 -1.08 -5.81
C SER A 119 -11.13 -0.99 -7.34
N GLU A 120 -10.63 -2.00 -8.05
CA GLU A 120 -10.73 -2.10 -9.51
C GLU A 120 -12.17 -2.15 -10.02
N SER A 121 -13.03 -2.94 -9.36
CA SER A 121 -14.46 -3.02 -9.69
C SER A 121 -15.16 -1.68 -9.45
N VAL A 122 -14.79 -0.95 -8.40
CA VAL A 122 -15.36 0.38 -8.13
C VAL A 122 -14.97 1.39 -9.21
N LEU A 123 -13.72 1.38 -9.67
CA LEU A 123 -13.29 2.20 -10.80
C LEU A 123 -14.10 1.88 -12.07
N ARG A 124 -14.34 0.60 -12.35
CA ARG A 124 -15.20 0.15 -13.46
C ARG A 124 -16.65 0.61 -13.28
N CYS A 125 -17.23 0.51 -12.08
CA CYS A 125 -18.56 1.02 -11.78
C CYS A 125 -18.68 2.53 -12.05
N GLY A 126 -17.69 3.32 -11.66
CA GLY A 126 -17.66 4.76 -11.93
C GLY A 126 -17.56 5.13 -13.42
N ALA A 127 -17.15 4.19 -14.27
CA ALA A 127 -17.11 4.38 -15.72
C ALA A 127 -18.47 4.13 -16.42
N VAL A 128 -19.41 3.44 -15.77
CA VAL A 128 -20.68 3.00 -16.38
C VAL A 128 -21.61 4.18 -16.68
N CYS A 129 -21.89 5.05 -15.70
CA CYS A 129 -22.79 6.19 -15.88
C CYS A 129 -22.47 7.34 -14.91
N LYS A 130 -23.03 8.53 -15.17
CA LYS A 130 -22.80 9.74 -14.36
C LYS A 130 -23.27 9.59 -12.89
N SER A 131 -24.39 8.89 -12.67
CA SER A 131 -24.91 8.64 -11.31
C SER A 131 -23.96 7.76 -10.51
N TRP A 132 -23.49 6.65 -11.08
CA TRP A 132 -22.55 5.75 -10.42
C TRP A 132 -21.20 6.41 -10.22
N ARG A 133 -20.72 7.18 -11.21
CA ARG A 133 -19.53 8.01 -11.05
C ARG A 133 -19.64 8.89 -9.81
N ARG A 134 -20.73 9.64 -9.67
CA ARG A 134 -20.98 10.51 -8.52
C ARG A 134 -20.91 9.77 -7.19
N ILE A 135 -21.47 8.55 -7.10
CA ILE A 135 -21.35 7.70 -5.91
C ILE A 135 -19.89 7.33 -5.66
N THR A 136 -19.20 6.80 -6.67
CA THR A 136 -17.83 6.27 -6.53
C THR A 136 -16.77 7.35 -6.29
N THR A 137 -17.07 8.61 -6.61
CA THR A 137 -16.18 9.76 -6.37
C THR A 137 -16.59 10.57 -5.16
N ASP A 138 -17.69 10.23 -4.48
CA ASP A 138 -18.13 10.94 -3.29
C ASP A 138 -17.15 10.73 -2.12
N GLY A 139 -16.83 11.80 -1.40
CA GLY A 139 -15.85 11.75 -0.31
C GLY A 139 -16.24 10.81 0.82
N SER A 140 -17.53 10.73 1.15
CA SER A 140 -18.02 9.82 2.20
C SER A 140 -17.94 8.36 1.74
N PHE A 141 -18.26 8.10 0.48
CA PHE A 141 -18.08 6.77 -0.13
C PHE A 141 -16.60 6.35 -0.14
N LEU A 142 -15.69 7.23 -0.57
CA LEU A 142 -14.26 6.94 -0.63
C LEU A 142 -13.69 6.61 0.75
N ALA A 143 -14.05 7.39 1.78
CA ALA A 143 -13.65 7.13 3.15
C ALA A 143 -14.22 5.80 3.67
N ALA A 144 -15.49 5.52 3.40
CA ALA A 144 -16.15 4.29 3.83
C ALA A 144 -15.60 3.05 3.11
N HIS A 145 -15.23 3.18 1.83
CA HIS A 145 -14.59 2.12 1.05
C HIS A 145 -13.18 1.85 1.56
N ALA A 146 -12.37 2.89 1.80
CA ALA A 146 -11.01 2.78 2.34
C ALA A 146 -10.99 2.14 3.73
N ALA A 147 -11.94 2.49 4.62
CA ALA A 147 -12.06 1.90 5.95
C ALA A 147 -12.35 0.39 5.94
N ARG A 148 -12.92 -0.13 4.84
CA ARG A 148 -13.17 -1.57 4.65
C ARG A 148 -11.98 -2.30 4.00
N ARG A 149 -10.98 -1.58 3.48
CA ARG A 149 -9.81 -2.21 2.85
C ARG A 149 -8.88 -2.76 3.93
N PRO A 150 -8.32 -3.96 3.73
CA PRO A 150 -7.28 -4.45 4.61
C PRO A 150 -6.07 -3.53 4.55
N ARG A 151 -5.39 -3.35 5.69
CA ARG A 151 -4.03 -2.78 5.69
C ARG A 151 -3.08 -3.81 5.08
N GLU A 152 -2.15 -3.33 4.27
CA GLU A 152 -1.19 -4.18 3.57
C GLU A 152 0.24 -3.76 3.96
N MET A 153 1.19 -4.66 3.80
CA MET A 153 2.62 -4.36 3.83
C MET A 153 3.16 -4.33 2.41
N LEU A 154 3.99 -3.33 2.10
CA LEU A 154 4.69 -3.28 0.82
C LEU A 154 5.88 -4.25 0.81
N VAL A 155 6.07 -4.89 -0.33
CA VAL A 155 7.19 -5.80 -0.59
C VAL A 155 7.87 -5.33 -1.87
N ILE A 156 9.18 -5.15 -1.80
CA ILE A 156 10.03 -4.83 -2.94
C ILE A 156 10.76 -6.10 -3.34
N THR A 157 10.63 -6.49 -4.60
CA THR A 157 11.37 -7.66 -5.12
C THR A 157 12.80 -7.27 -5.51
N PRO A 158 13.69 -8.25 -5.75
CA PRO A 158 15.00 -7.98 -6.33
C PRO A 158 14.94 -7.25 -7.68
N SER A 159 13.82 -7.37 -8.41
CA SER A 159 13.58 -6.64 -9.66
C SER A 159 13.03 -5.21 -9.47
N LEU A 160 12.99 -4.71 -8.23
CA LEU A 160 12.44 -3.42 -7.80
C LEU A 160 10.96 -3.20 -8.13
N THR A 161 10.22 -4.29 -8.40
CA THR A 161 8.77 -4.24 -8.48
C THR A 161 8.18 -4.09 -7.09
N VAL A 162 7.14 -3.26 -6.98
CA VAL A 162 6.39 -3.04 -5.75
C VAL A 162 5.15 -3.89 -5.78
N SER A 163 5.01 -4.70 -4.73
CA SER A 163 3.82 -5.47 -4.46
C SER A 163 3.32 -5.16 -3.06
N SER A 164 2.10 -5.53 -2.78
CA SER A 164 1.53 -5.47 -1.45
C SER A 164 1.04 -6.83 -1.00
N PHE A 165 0.97 -6.98 0.32
CA PHE A 165 0.50 -8.18 0.96
C PHE A 165 -0.44 -7.81 2.12
N PRO A 166 -1.70 -8.31 2.13
CA PRO A 166 -2.64 -8.03 3.20
C PRO A 166 -2.16 -8.54 4.56
N LEU A 167 -2.17 -7.66 5.57
CA LEU A 167 -1.84 -7.99 6.95
C LEU A 167 -3.06 -8.56 7.68
N THR A 168 -3.76 -9.51 7.06
CA THR A 168 -5.00 -10.11 7.58
C THR A 168 -4.80 -11.56 7.95
N LEU A 169 -5.59 -12.06 8.91
CA LEU A 169 -5.64 -13.50 9.22
C LEU A 169 -6.23 -14.32 8.08
N ALA A 170 -7.09 -13.70 7.25
CA ALA A 170 -7.71 -14.38 6.11
C ALA A 170 -6.67 -14.75 5.03
N PRO A 171 -6.83 -15.91 4.36
CA PRO A 171 -6.06 -16.29 3.18
C PRO A 171 -5.97 -15.16 2.17
N ALA A 172 -4.76 -14.73 1.86
CA ALA A 172 -4.50 -13.58 1.02
C ALA A 172 -3.32 -13.82 0.10
N ARG A 173 -3.41 -13.29 -1.12
CA ARG A 173 -2.32 -13.36 -2.10
C ARG A 173 -1.64 -12.01 -2.21
N ARG A 174 -0.35 -12.07 -2.49
CA ARG A 174 0.44 -10.92 -2.92
C ARG A 174 -0.20 -10.30 -4.16
N ARG A 175 -0.27 -8.98 -4.19
CA ARG A 175 -0.75 -8.21 -5.34
C ARG A 175 0.34 -7.32 -5.90
N PHE A 176 0.57 -7.40 -7.20
CA PHE A 176 1.45 -6.47 -7.90
C PHE A 176 0.81 -5.07 -7.95
N LEU A 177 1.56 -4.03 -7.58
CA LEU A 177 1.07 -2.65 -7.57
C LEU A 177 1.64 -1.84 -8.71
N CYS A 178 2.97 -1.82 -8.85
CA CYS A 178 3.65 -1.10 -9.92
C CYS A 178 5.11 -1.56 -10.07
N ASP A 179 5.70 -1.23 -11.21
CA ASP A 179 7.12 -1.37 -11.49
C ASP A 179 7.72 0.02 -11.72
N SER A 180 8.73 0.34 -10.90
CA SER A 180 9.47 1.59 -10.96
C SER A 180 10.88 1.44 -11.55
N ALA A 181 11.31 0.22 -11.86
CA ALA A 181 12.61 -0.02 -12.45
C ALA A 181 12.61 0.36 -13.92
N GLU A 182 13.59 1.17 -14.31
CA GLU A 182 14.10 1.04 -15.67
C GLU A 182 15.03 -0.16 -15.73
N ARG A 183 15.21 -0.74 -16.90
CA ARG A 183 16.17 -1.83 -17.09
C ARG A 183 17.19 -1.38 -18.11
N ASN A 184 18.46 -1.61 -17.80
CA ASN A 184 19.52 -1.44 -18.79
C ASN A 184 19.38 -2.50 -19.90
N LYS A 185 20.21 -2.40 -20.95
CA LYS A 185 20.21 -3.36 -22.08
C LYS A 185 20.40 -4.82 -21.64
N ASN A 186 20.98 -5.04 -20.47
CA ASN A 186 21.29 -6.36 -19.91
C ASN A 186 20.16 -6.86 -18.98
N GLY A 187 19.03 -6.16 -18.91
CA GLY A 187 17.88 -6.51 -18.09
C GLY A 187 18.01 -6.18 -16.60
N THR A 188 19.13 -5.57 -16.17
CA THR A 188 19.36 -5.17 -14.78
C THR A 188 18.53 -3.93 -14.47
N ALA A 189 17.75 -4.01 -13.40
CA ALA A 189 17.01 -2.86 -12.88
C ALA A 189 17.96 -1.72 -12.50
N THR A 190 17.64 -0.50 -12.93
CA THR A 190 18.33 0.73 -12.54
C THR A 190 17.82 1.21 -11.18
N TRP A 191 18.55 2.14 -10.57
CA TRP A 191 18.22 2.73 -9.29
C TRP A 191 16.77 3.28 -9.25
N SER A 192 15.97 2.78 -8.30
CA SER A 192 14.70 3.35 -7.87
C SER A 192 14.46 2.91 -6.43
N ARG A 193 14.10 3.85 -5.55
CA ARG A 193 13.88 3.57 -4.13
C ARG A 193 12.49 4.02 -3.70
N LEU A 194 11.70 3.10 -3.16
CA LEU A 194 10.45 3.44 -2.48
C LEU A 194 10.79 4.16 -1.15
N LEU A 195 10.21 5.34 -0.97
CA LEU A 195 10.49 6.22 0.18
C LEU A 195 9.40 6.18 1.23
N ALA A 196 8.14 6.19 0.80
CA ALA A 196 7.01 6.38 1.70
C ALA A 196 5.70 5.87 1.09
N SER A 197 4.72 5.66 1.97
CA SER A 197 3.33 5.35 1.67
C SER A 197 2.45 6.19 2.59
N LEU A 198 1.48 6.92 2.03
CA LEU A 198 0.54 7.74 2.80
C LEU A 198 -0.76 7.94 2.03
N HIS A 199 -1.91 7.64 2.65
CA HIS A 199 -3.25 7.82 2.05
C HIS A 199 -3.41 7.19 0.65
N GLY A 200 -2.76 6.05 0.42
CA GLY A 200 -2.75 5.34 -0.87
C GLY A 200 -1.76 5.89 -1.90
N LEU A 201 -1.02 6.95 -1.58
CA LEU A 201 0.07 7.46 -2.39
C LEU A 201 1.39 6.76 -2.03
N LEU A 202 2.19 6.46 -3.05
CA LEU A 202 3.57 6.00 -2.92
C LEU A 202 4.52 7.07 -3.45
N VAL A 203 5.68 7.19 -2.81
CA VAL A 203 6.74 8.10 -3.26
C VAL A 203 7.99 7.29 -3.62
N PHE A 204 8.54 7.55 -4.81
CA PHE A 204 9.75 6.93 -5.32
C PHE A 204 10.83 7.98 -5.56
N GLU A 205 12.06 7.65 -5.23
CA GLU A 205 13.26 8.37 -5.66
C GLU A 205 13.83 7.68 -6.91
N GLN A 206 13.77 8.36 -8.06
CA GLN A 206 14.36 7.84 -9.30
C GLN A 206 15.84 8.22 -9.43
N ARG A 207 16.19 9.41 -8.93
CA ARG A 207 17.56 9.88 -8.73
C ARG A 207 17.56 10.92 -7.60
N PRO A 208 18.71 11.25 -7.01
CA PRO A 208 18.79 12.34 -6.03
C PRO A 208 18.11 13.61 -6.55
N GLY A 209 17.17 14.13 -5.77
CA GLY A 209 16.39 15.34 -6.09
C GLY A 209 15.29 15.20 -7.16
N LEU A 210 15.01 14.00 -7.69
CA LEU A 210 13.85 13.73 -8.56
C LEU A 210 12.97 12.63 -7.96
N TYR A 211 11.77 13.02 -7.55
CA TYR A 211 10.84 12.16 -6.84
C TYR A 211 9.53 12.00 -7.62
N ALA A 212 9.09 10.76 -7.80
CA ALA A 212 7.77 10.43 -8.35
C ALA A 212 6.78 10.19 -7.21
N VAL A 213 5.56 10.67 -7.37
CA VAL A 213 4.40 10.32 -6.52
C VAL A 213 3.37 9.61 -7.38
N CYS A 214 2.83 8.50 -6.89
CA CYS A 214 1.79 7.76 -7.60
C CYS A 214 0.70 7.24 -6.67
N ASN A 215 -0.50 7.07 -7.22
CA ASN A 215 -1.52 6.20 -6.67
C ASN A 215 -1.55 4.93 -7.53
N PRO A 216 -1.11 3.76 -7.03
CA PRO A 216 -1.07 2.54 -7.82
C PRO A 216 -2.46 1.97 -8.12
N VAL A 217 -3.48 2.33 -7.33
CA VAL A 217 -4.86 1.86 -7.53
C VAL A 217 -5.52 2.61 -8.68
N THR A 218 -5.39 3.94 -8.71
CA THR A 218 -5.92 4.75 -9.82
C THR A 218 -4.98 4.81 -11.02
N ARG A 219 -3.75 4.26 -10.89
CA ARG A 219 -2.70 4.24 -11.91
C ARG A 219 -2.25 5.65 -12.34
N GLN A 220 -2.49 6.64 -11.49
CA GLN A 220 -2.11 8.03 -11.72
C GLN A 220 -0.78 8.33 -11.05
N TRP A 221 0.05 9.12 -11.71
CA TRP A 221 1.38 9.44 -11.21
C TRP A 221 1.97 10.69 -11.86
N THR A 222 2.84 11.37 -11.12
CA THR A 222 3.56 12.58 -11.54
C THR A 222 4.87 12.73 -10.74
N ASN A 223 5.65 13.78 -10.99
CA ASN A 223 6.79 14.15 -10.15
C ASN A 223 6.43 15.26 -9.16
N LEU A 224 7.14 15.26 -8.03
CA LEU A 224 7.27 16.44 -7.17
C LEU A 224 8.22 17.46 -7.83
N PRO A 225 8.24 18.74 -7.38
CA PRO A 225 9.22 19.71 -7.86
C PRO A 225 10.65 19.15 -7.86
N VAL A 226 11.39 19.38 -8.93
CA VAL A 226 12.78 18.94 -9.06
C VAL A 226 13.64 19.77 -8.12
N LEU A 227 14.49 19.09 -7.34
CA LEU A 227 15.39 19.72 -6.36
C LEU A 227 16.86 19.65 -6.76
N ALA A 228 17.24 18.69 -7.61
CA ALA A 228 18.60 18.55 -8.14
C ALA A 228 18.58 18.30 -9.67
N PRO A 229 19.58 18.78 -10.42
CA PRO A 229 20.83 19.42 -9.97
C PRO A 229 20.70 20.92 -9.61
N ASP A 230 19.51 21.51 -9.77
CA ASP A 230 19.21 22.89 -9.37
C ASP A 230 17.90 22.91 -8.56
N PRO A 231 17.83 23.64 -7.43
CA PRO A 231 18.88 24.47 -6.82
C PRO A 231 20.00 23.69 -6.09
N CYS A 232 19.79 22.39 -5.81
CA CYS A 232 20.73 21.59 -5.04
C CYS A 232 21.57 20.68 -5.93
N PHE A 233 22.85 20.53 -5.62
CA PHE A 233 23.71 19.55 -6.29
C PHE A 233 23.24 18.11 -6.03
N THR A 234 22.86 17.82 -4.79
CA THR A 234 22.28 16.55 -4.36
C THR A 234 21.18 16.79 -3.34
N ALA A 235 20.28 15.82 -3.17
CA ALA A 235 19.23 15.89 -2.18
C ALA A 235 18.82 14.51 -1.66
N PHE A 236 18.35 14.49 -0.41
CA PHE A 236 17.91 13.32 0.32
C PHE A 236 16.49 13.54 0.83
N ALA A 237 15.60 12.58 0.59
CA ALA A 237 14.26 12.61 1.16
C ALA A 237 14.30 12.31 2.67
N CYS A 238 13.63 13.16 3.46
CA CYS A 238 13.56 13.04 4.92
C CYS A 238 12.23 12.47 5.39
N GLY A 239 11.10 12.86 4.78
CA GLY A 239 9.78 12.41 5.21
C GLY A 239 8.64 12.93 4.35
N PHE A 240 7.65 12.08 4.07
CA PHE A 240 6.45 12.42 3.31
C PHE A 240 5.27 12.61 4.27
N TYR A 241 4.52 13.70 4.11
CA TYR A 241 3.43 14.05 5.01
C TYR A 241 2.29 14.77 4.29
N PHE A 242 1.12 14.74 4.93
CA PHE A 242 -0.03 15.54 4.53
C PHE A 242 -0.07 16.81 5.38
N HIS A 243 -0.13 17.97 4.73
CA HIS A 243 -0.19 19.26 5.40
C HIS A 243 -1.66 19.64 5.63
N GLY A 244 -2.14 19.38 6.84
CA GLY A 244 -3.57 19.44 7.18
C GLY A 244 -4.26 20.76 6.84
N SER A 245 -3.58 21.90 7.01
CA SER A 245 -4.19 23.21 6.78
C SER A 245 -4.29 23.62 5.30
N SER A 246 -3.42 23.12 4.42
CA SER A 246 -3.49 23.39 2.97
C SER A 246 -4.10 22.25 2.15
N GLY A 247 -4.20 21.05 2.73
CA GLY A 247 -4.63 19.85 2.00
C GLY A 247 -3.59 19.31 1.03
N GLU A 248 -2.34 19.77 1.11
CA GLU A 248 -1.27 19.37 0.19
C GLU A 248 -0.47 18.18 0.74
N TYR A 249 -0.08 17.29 -0.16
CA TYR A 249 0.94 16.29 0.13
C TYR A 249 2.32 16.90 -0.08
N ARG A 250 3.23 16.72 0.88
CA ARG A 250 4.54 17.37 0.89
C ARG A 250 5.64 16.37 1.22
N LEU A 251 6.77 16.50 0.52
CA LEU A 251 8.00 15.79 0.85
C LEU A 251 8.98 16.79 1.47
N LEU A 252 9.39 16.51 2.71
CA LEU A 252 10.54 17.16 3.33
C LEU A 252 11.81 16.53 2.76
N CYS A 253 12.70 17.37 2.25
CA CYS A 253 13.99 16.99 1.71
C CYS A 253 15.09 17.79 2.39
N HIS A 254 16.28 17.22 2.39
CA HIS A 254 17.52 17.88 2.73
C HIS A 254 18.36 17.99 1.47
N GLY A 255 18.91 19.15 1.15
CA GLY A 255 19.66 19.35 -0.08
C GLY A 255 20.87 20.25 0.12
N GLU A 256 21.94 19.91 -0.59
CA GLU A 256 23.20 20.63 -0.59
C GLU A 256 23.21 21.63 -1.76
N GLU A 257 23.19 22.92 -1.46
CA GLU A 257 23.12 23.97 -2.48
C GLU A 257 24.52 24.43 -2.90
N ALA A 258 24.91 24.12 -4.14
CA ALA A 258 26.22 24.49 -4.68
C ALA A 258 26.45 26.01 -4.68
N ALA A 259 25.44 26.80 -5.08
CA ALA A 259 25.53 28.25 -5.15
C ALA A 259 25.74 28.94 -3.79
N SER A 260 25.48 28.24 -2.68
CA SER A 260 25.61 28.75 -1.31
C SER A 260 26.97 28.47 -0.68
N GLY A 261 27.90 27.88 -1.44
CA GLY A 261 29.15 27.33 -0.90
C GLY A 261 28.95 25.98 -0.24
N TRP A 262 28.12 25.11 -0.84
CA TRP A 262 27.85 23.75 -0.37
C TRP A 262 27.17 23.69 1.00
N LYS A 263 26.28 24.64 1.29
CA LYS A 263 25.49 24.62 2.51
C LYS A 263 24.28 23.72 2.36
N ASP A 264 23.97 23.09 3.47
CA ASP A 264 22.85 22.21 3.67
C ASP A 264 21.59 23.00 4.06
N TYR A 265 20.48 22.71 3.38
CA TYR A 265 19.18 23.30 3.67
C TYR A 265 18.06 22.27 3.60
N TYR A 266 17.01 22.52 4.37
CA TYR A 266 15.76 21.79 4.24
C TYR A 266 14.84 22.44 3.21
N TYR A 267 14.20 21.59 2.40
CA TYR A 267 13.25 21.97 1.37
C TYR A 267 11.95 21.20 1.54
N VAL A 268 10.87 21.84 1.14
CA VAL A 268 9.55 21.25 1.05
C VAL A 268 9.14 21.20 -0.42
N LEU A 269 8.79 20.01 -0.87
CA LEU A 269 8.29 19.74 -2.22
C LEU A 269 6.79 19.41 -2.11
N ALA A 270 5.93 20.37 -2.46
CA ALA A 270 4.49 20.15 -2.45
C ALA A 270 4.03 19.50 -3.76
N ALA A 271 3.21 18.45 -3.65
CA ALA A 271 2.52 17.87 -4.79
C ALA A 271 1.56 18.91 -5.36
N GLY A 272 1.73 19.25 -6.65
CA GLY A 272 0.97 20.33 -7.27
C GLY A 272 1.79 21.60 -7.52
N ALA A 273 2.92 21.78 -6.82
CA ALA A 273 3.77 22.95 -6.99
C ALA A 273 4.73 22.78 -8.17
N THR A 274 5.21 23.90 -8.69
CA THR A 274 6.21 23.93 -9.79
C THR A 274 7.64 24.10 -9.29
N ARG A 275 7.83 24.57 -8.05
CA ARG A 275 9.15 24.87 -7.47
C ARG A 275 9.30 24.32 -6.05
N PRO A 276 10.52 23.90 -5.65
CA PRO A 276 10.82 23.58 -4.26
C PRO A 276 10.77 24.85 -3.40
N ARG A 277 10.40 24.71 -2.12
CA ARG A 277 10.44 25.81 -1.14
C ARG A 277 11.45 25.53 -0.04
N ARG A 278 12.44 26.41 0.13
CA ARG A 278 13.40 26.33 1.24
C ARG A 278 12.74 26.69 2.57
N LEU A 279 13.05 25.97 3.64
CA LEU A 279 12.69 26.33 5.00
C LEU A 279 13.62 27.40 5.55
N SER A 280 13.05 28.41 6.23
CA SER A 280 13.82 29.52 6.81
C SER A 280 14.47 29.17 8.15
N ARG A 281 13.92 28.20 8.88
CA ARG A 281 14.40 27.76 10.21
C ARG A 281 14.47 26.24 10.26
N ALA A 282 15.69 25.71 10.27
CA ALA A 282 15.94 24.29 10.38
C ALA A 282 17.30 24.03 11.07
N PRO A 283 17.55 22.80 11.55
CA PRO A 283 18.88 22.40 12.01
C PRO A 283 19.94 22.65 10.94
N ALA A 284 21.13 23.08 11.37
CA ALA A 284 22.24 23.40 10.46
C ALA A 284 23.10 22.18 10.08
N ASP A 285 23.01 21.10 10.87
CA ASP A 285 23.88 19.93 10.70
C ASP A 285 23.22 18.89 9.78
N CYS A 286 24.02 18.30 8.87
CA CYS A 286 23.58 17.22 8.00
C CYS A 286 23.57 15.85 8.72
N PRO A 287 22.45 15.12 8.69
CA PRO A 287 22.38 13.72 9.11
C PRO A 287 23.32 12.80 8.34
N VAL A 288 23.92 11.83 9.04
CA VAL A 288 24.71 10.75 8.40
C VAL A 288 23.83 9.89 7.49
N GLY A 289 22.51 9.92 7.72
CA GLY A 289 21.48 9.44 6.82
C GLY A 289 20.11 9.57 7.48
N TYR A 290 19.07 9.75 6.67
CA TYR A 290 17.70 9.80 7.17
C TYR A 290 17.11 8.39 7.28
N GLN A 291 16.74 7.99 8.49
CA GLN A 291 15.79 6.89 8.70
C GLN A 291 14.39 7.34 8.25
N GLN A 292 13.55 6.38 7.88
CA GLN A 292 12.15 6.67 7.59
C GLN A 292 11.48 7.18 8.86
N PRO A 293 10.89 8.39 8.85
CA PRO A 293 10.22 8.92 10.03
C PRO A 293 8.96 8.14 10.33
N VAL A 294 8.58 8.16 11.60
CA VAL A 294 7.24 7.76 12.01
C VAL A 294 6.38 9.01 12.12
N ALA A 295 5.22 8.99 11.46
CA ALA A 295 4.22 10.02 11.58
C ALA A 295 3.27 9.68 12.74
N HIS A 296 3.04 10.63 13.65
CA HIS A 296 2.01 10.52 14.68
C HIS A 296 1.40 11.90 14.93
N GLY A 297 0.08 12.01 14.71
CA GLY A 297 -0.58 13.31 14.63
C GLY A 297 -0.02 14.16 13.48
N GLU A 298 0.24 15.43 13.77
CA GLU A 298 0.83 16.39 12.81
C GLU A 298 2.35 16.50 12.93
N ILE A 299 3.02 15.42 13.36
CA ILE A 299 4.45 15.44 13.65
C ILE A 299 5.14 14.22 13.04
N LEU A 300 6.30 14.46 12.42
CA LEU A 300 7.24 13.43 11.99
C LEU A 300 8.35 13.30 13.03
N TYR A 301 8.70 12.06 13.38
CA TYR A 301 9.67 11.73 14.42
C TYR A 301 10.85 10.92 13.89
N TRP A 302 12.05 11.22 14.39
CA TRP A 302 13.29 10.45 14.17
C TRP A 302 14.00 10.19 15.49
N SER A 303 14.50 8.97 15.68
CA SER A 303 15.17 8.57 16.94
C SER A 303 16.68 8.70 16.91
N SER A 304 17.33 8.60 15.75
CA SER A 304 18.79 8.52 15.64
C SER A 304 19.32 9.05 14.31
N ARG A 305 20.66 9.20 14.19
CA ARG A 305 21.42 9.56 12.97
C ARG A 305 21.36 11.02 12.54
N HIS A 306 20.85 11.90 13.40
CA HIS A 306 20.97 13.35 13.24
C HIS A 306 22.04 13.87 14.22
N PRO A 307 23.02 14.70 13.81
CA PRO A 307 24.12 15.13 14.69
C PRO A 307 23.67 15.76 16.01
N GLN A 308 22.60 16.56 15.98
CA GLN A 308 22.01 17.10 17.21
C GLN A 308 21.33 16.03 18.08
N ALA A 309 20.66 15.04 17.47
CA ALA A 309 20.05 13.92 18.20
C ALA A 309 21.15 13.06 18.85
N ASP A 310 22.18 12.70 18.09
CA ASP A 310 23.32 11.89 18.55
C ASP A 310 24.10 12.60 19.67
N ARG A 311 24.32 13.93 19.56
CA ARG A 311 24.99 14.72 20.61
C ARG A 311 24.17 14.86 21.90
N THR A 312 22.85 14.95 21.79
CA THR A 312 21.98 15.26 22.94
C THR A 312 21.29 14.03 23.54
N GLY A 313 21.34 12.89 22.84
CA GLY A 313 20.53 11.70 23.17
C GLY A 313 19.02 11.93 23.01
N LYS A 314 18.61 13.00 22.32
CA LYS A 314 17.20 13.37 22.10
C LYS A 314 16.73 12.93 20.74
N MET A 315 15.42 12.76 20.60
CA MET A 315 14.77 12.53 19.31
C MET A 315 14.51 13.86 18.60
N LEU A 316 14.41 13.82 17.27
CA LEU A 316 14.03 14.97 16.45
C LEU A 316 12.55 14.86 16.10
N ALA A 317 11.81 15.96 16.24
CA ALA A 317 10.42 16.09 15.85
C ALA A 317 10.25 17.25 14.87
N PHE A 318 9.49 17.05 13.81
CA PHE A 318 9.12 18.07 12.83
C PHE A 318 7.60 18.24 12.81
N HIS A 319 7.13 19.41 13.24
CA HIS A 319 5.71 19.74 13.19
C HIS A 319 5.33 20.05 11.75
N THR A 320 4.41 19.30 11.15
CA THR A 320 4.10 19.38 9.73
C THR A 320 3.35 20.66 9.37
N VAL A 321 2.43 21.13 10.21
CA VAL A 321 1.66 22.38 9.97
C VAL A 321 2.51 23.64 10.09
N TYR A 322 3.32 23.76 11.16
CA TYR A 322 4.18 24.94 11.35
C TYR A 322 5.54 24.82 10.63
N GLU A 323 5.86 23.62 10.14
CA GLU A 323 7.13 23.27 9.50
C GLU A 323 8.36 23.63 10.33
N THR A 324 8.29 23.36 11.63
CA THR A 324 9.34 23.66 12.61
C THR A 324 9.90 22.40 13.23
N PHE A 325 11.20 22.39 13.45
CA PHE A 325 11.91 21.34 14.18
C PHE A 325 11.97 21.64 15.67
N ARG A 326 11.87 20.59 16.49
CA ARG A 326 12.17 20.62 17.91
C ARG A 326 12.86 19.33 18.34
N LEU A 327 13.71 19.42 19.36
CA LEU A 327 14.22 18.24 20.04
C LEU A 327 13.24 17.80 21.12
N MET A 328 13.08 16.50 21.31
CA MET A 328 12.22 15.89 22.32
C MET A 328 12.94 14.75 23.04
N SER A 329 12.56 14.49 24.27
CA SER A 329 13.12 13.42 25.10
C SER A 329 12.57 12.05 24.65
N GLY A 330 13.46 11.07 24.54
CA GLY A 330 13.07 9.66 24.34
C GLY A 330 12.69 8.98 25.65
N PRO A 331 12.24 7.71 25.60
CA PRO A 331 11.97 6.93 26.80
C PRO A 331 13.23 6.69 27.63
N PRO A 332 13.08 6.50 28.96
CA PRO A 332 14.21 6.32 29.86
C PRO A 332 15.02 5.06 29.52
N GLY A 333 16.35 5.21 29.46
CA GLY A 333 17.30 4.09 29.29
C GLY A 333 17.39 3.50 27.89
N ALA A 334 16.73 4.10 26.88
CA ALA A 334 16.80 3.62 25.50
C ALA A 334 18.06 4.13 24.79
N THR A 335 19.02 3.25 24.52
CA THR A 335 20.27 3.55 23.79
C THR A 335 20.21 3.22 22.30
N MET A 336 19.47 2.18 21.93
CA MET A 336 19.18 1.83 20.53
C MET A 336 17.66 1.80 20.36
N ALA A 337 17.11 2.95 19.96
CA ALA A 337 15.68 3.20 19.87
C ALA A 337 15.24 3.25 18.40
N GLN A 338 14.27 2.42 18.02
CA GLN A 338 13.61 2.52 16.72
C GLN A 338 12.16 2.92 16.93
N LEU A 339 11.72 3.90 16.14
CA LEU A 339 10.36 4.41 16.19
C LEU A 339 9.42 3.49 15.42
N LEU A 340 8.22 3.33 15.92
CA LEU A 340 7.14 2.67 15.21
C LEU A 340 5.78 3.24 15.64
N GLU A 341 4.77 3.05 14.80
CA GLU A 341 3.36 3.34 15.13
C GLU A 341 2.66 2.03 15.52
N LEU A 342 2.13 2.00 16.74
CA LEU A 342 1.41 0.86 17.32
C LEU A 342 0.04 1.27 17.84
N ASP A 343 -1.03 0.82 17.19
CA ASP A 343 -2.43 1.09 17.55
C ASP A 343 -2.74 2.57 17.78
N GLY A 344 -2.25 3.42 16.89
CA GLY A 344 -2.41 4.87 16.94
C GLY A 344 -1.45 5.59 17.87
N SER A 345 -0.59 4.89 18.63
CA SER A 345 0.41 5.50 19.50
C SER A 345 1.78 5.58 18.84
N LEU A 346 2.51 6.67 19.08
CA LEU A 346 3.95 6.72 18.83
C LEU A 346 4.66 5.82 19.84
N CYS A 347 5.43 4.86 19.34
CA CYS A 347 6.18 3.92 20.16
C CYS A 347 7.67 3.94 19.83
N VAL A 348 8.47 3.60 20.84
CA VAL A 348 9.90 3.33 20.71
C VAL A 348 10.15 1.89 21.12
N CYS A 349 10.75 1.12 20.23
CA CYS A 349 11.37 -0.15 20.56
C CYS A 349 12.78 0.09 21.05
N ALA A 350 13.03 -0.20 22.33
CA ALA A 350 14.32 -0.08 22.97
C ALA A 350 14.88 -1.48 23.26
N GLN A 351 16.07 -1.78 22.73
CA GLN A 351 16.75 -3.05 22.99
C GLN A 351 17.76 -2.89 24.13
N ASP A 352 17.76 -3.84 25.06
CA ASP A 352 18.79 -3.92 26.09
C ASP A 352 20.03 -4.59 25.51
N MET A 353 21.11 -3.83 25.37
CA MET A 353 22.38 -4.33 24.80
C MET A 353 23.03 -5.42 25.67
N SER A 354 22.65 -5.54 26.94
CA SER A 354 23.09 -6.64 27.81
C SER A 354 22.27 -7.93 27.64
N CYS A 355 21.11 -7.85 26.96
CA CYS A 355 20.17 -8.95 26.78
C CYS A 355 19.63 -8.99 25.34
N ALA A 356 20.32 -9.69 24.44
CA ALA A 356 19.94 -9.79 23.03
C ALA A 356 18.55 -10.44 22.77
N THR A 357 17.98 -11.09 23.77
CA THR A 357 16.68 -11.80 23.71
C THR A 357 15.49 -10.95 24.15
N ARG A 358 15.73 -9.69 24.57
CA ARG A 358 14.67 -8.86 25.13
C ARG A 358 14.72 -7.43 24.60
N PHE A 359 13.54 -6.91 24.30
CA PHE A 359 13.34 -5.50 24.01
C PHE A 359 12.02 -5.02 24.59
N ASP A 360 12.01 -3.74 24.94
CA ASP A 360 10.91 -3.06 25.60
C ASP A 360 10.30 -2.04 24.61
N ILE A 361 8.99 -2.11 24.42
CA ILE A 361 8.22 -1.17 23.61
C ILE A 361 7.59 -0.14 24.55
N TRP A 362 8.04 1.10 24.42
CA TRP A 362 7.53 2.27 25.13
C TRP A 362 6.56 3.01 24.26
N ALA A 363 5.42 3.44 24.81
CA ALA A 363 4.47 4.30 24.12
C ALA A 363 4.52 5.72 24.71
N LEU A 364 4.46 6.73 23.84
CA LEU A 364 4.31 8.12 24.25
C LEU A 364 2.90 8.30 24.81
N GLN A 365 2.79 8.63 26.08
CA GLN A 365 1.52 8.81 26.77
C GLN A 365 1.09 10.28 26.81
N ASP A 366 2.06 11.17 27.04
CA ASP A 366 1.84 12.62 27.08
C ASP A 366 2.92 13.27 26.22
N HIS A 367 2.49 13.94 25.16
CA HIS A 367 3.38 14.58 24.20
C HIS A 367 4.01 15.85 24.77
N GLU A 368 3.26 16.65 25.53
CA GLU A 368 3.73 17.92 26.07
C GLU A 368 4.68 17.70 27.25
N ALA A 369 4.34 16.75 28.12
CA ALA A 369 5.23 16.33 29.22
C ALA A 369 6.34 15.37 28.77
N GLU A 370 6.36 14.96 27.50
CA GLU A 370 7.27 13.97 26.93
C GLU A 370 7.34 12.68 27.77
N ARG A 371 6.18 12.25 28.30
CA ARG A 371 6.08 11.11 29.23
C ARG A 371 5.89 9.81 28.46
N TRP A 372 6.82 8.89 28.65
CA TRP A 372 6.81 7.55 28.08
C TRP A 372 6.38 6.51 29.10
N THR A 373 5.61 5.52 28.64
CA THR A 373 5.18 4.38 29.48
C THR A 373 5.53 3.07 28.82
N LEU A 374 6.07 2.13 29.60
CA LEU A 374 6.37 0.78 29.11
C LEU A 374 5.05 0.08 28.78
N ARG A 375 4.85 -0.27 27.50
CA ARG A 375 3.62 -0.86 26.99
C ARG A 375 3.74 -2.37 26.85
N LEU A 376 4.85 -2.85 26.30
CA LEU A 376 5.09 -4.27 26.06
C LEU A 376 6.55 -4.61 26.31
N ARG A 377 6.77 -5.71 27.01
CA ARG A 377 8.06 -6.37 27.11
C ARG A 377 8.03 -7.60 26.22
N VAL A 378 8.91 -7.64 25.24
CA VAL A 378 8.99 -8.74 24.28
C VAL A 378 10.24 -9.55 24.59
N GLU A 379 10.03 -10.84 24.82
CA GLU A 379 11.09 -11.82 24.96
C GLU A 379 11.01 -12.77 23.77
N VAL A 380 12.11 -12.87 23.04
CA VAL A 380 12.28 -13.78 21.91
C VAL A 380 13.45 -14.72 22.20
N PRO A 381 13.43 -15.95 21.68
CA PRO A 381 14.61 -16.80 21.75
C PRO A 381 15.82 -16.11 21.11
N PRO A 382 17.06 -16.57 21.37
CA PRO A 382 18.25 -15.98 20.77
C PRO A 382 18.21 -16.15 19.24
N LEU A 383 17.83 -15.09 18.55
CA LEU A 383 17.80 -15.04 17.09
C LEU A 383 19.15 -14.53 16.58
N ARG A 384 19.63 -15.13 15.49
CA ARG A 384 20.88 -14.73 14.84
C ARG A 384 20.57 -14.04 13.53
N ASN A 385 21.25 -12.93 13.27
CA ASN A 385 21.22 -12.32 11.96
C ASN A 385 21.97 -13.24 10.99
N ILE A 386 21.27 -13.79 10.01
CA ILE A 386 21.81 -14.81 9.09
C ILE A 386 22.86 -14.22 8.16
N ARG A 387 22.82 -12.90 7.90
CA ARG A 387 23.81 -12.22 7.06
C ARG A 387 25.11 -11.92 7.81
N SER A 388 25.02 -11.43 9.05
CA SER A 388 26.21 -10.99 9.81
C SER A 388 26.76 -12.07 10.76
N GLY A 389 25.97 -13.09 11.09
CA GLY A 389 26.28 -14.07 12.14
C GLY A 389 26.17 -13.53 13.56
N GLY A 390 25.91 -12.23 13.73
CA GLY A 390 25.75 -11.56 15.02
C GLY A 390 24.34 -11.67 15.60
N PRO A 391 24.08 -11.03 16.76
CA PRO A 391 22.74 -11.01 17.36
C PRO A 391 21.75 -10.32 16.42
N TRP A 392 20.55 -10.88 16.30
CA TRP A 392 19.46 -10.22 15.59
C TRP A 392 18.98 -9.01 16.40
N LEU A 393 18.90 -7.85 15.74
CA LEU A 393 18.50 -6.60 16.36
C LEU A 393 17.12 -6.23 15.87
N VAL A 394 16.20 -5.95 16.78
CA VAL A 394 14.90 -5.43 16.40
C VAL A 394 15.09 -4.02 15.89
N SER A 395 14.75 -3.80 14.63
CA SER A 395 14.88 -2.48 14.03
C SER A 395 13.61 -1.94 13.40
N THR A 396 12.56 -2.73 13.32
CA THR A 396 11.23 -2.26 12.90
C THR A 396 10.14 -3.23 13.34
N ALA A 397 8.91 -2.71 13.50
CA ALA A 397 7.74 -3.53 13.75
C ALA A 397 6.45 -2.90 13.22
N ILE A 398 5.51 -3.74 12.79
CA ILE A 398 4.16 -3.35 12.36
C ILE A 398 3.10 -4.27 12.94
N THR A 399 1.91 -3.72 13.17
CA THR A 399 0.74 -4.52 13.59
C THR A 399 0.17 -5.31 12.42
N ALA A 400 -0.34 -6.51 12.72
CA ALA A 400 -1.04 -7.38 11.78
C ALA A 400 -2.33 -7.94 12.40
N GLY A 401 -3.20 -8.46 11.54
CA GLY A 401 -4.55 -8.91 11.90
C GLY A 401 -5.42 -7.73 12.31
N ASP A 402 -6.09 -7.87 13.45
CA ASP A 402 -6.89 -6.85 14.12
C ASP A 402 -6.07 -6.02 15.13
N GLY A 403 -4.74 -6.05 15.03
CA GLY A 403 -3.83 -5.47 16.02
C GLY A 403 -3.38 -6.46 17.10
N SER A 404 -3.84 -7.72 17.06
CA SER A 404 -3.42 -8.75 18.02
C SER A 404 -1.98 -9.24 17.83
N PHE A 405 -1.38 -9.01 16.66
CA PHE A 405 -0.05 -9.51 16.32
C PHE A 405 0.92 -8.40 15.95
N LEU A 406 2.19 -8.63 16.26
CA LEU A 406 3.30 -7.78 15.89
C LEU A 406 4.22 -8.54 14.94
N LEU A 407 4.44 -8.00 13.74
CA LEU A 407 5.50 -8.42 12.84
C LEU A 407 6.75 -7.60 13.16
N ILE A 408 7.83 -8.27 13.50
CA ILE A 408 9.07 -7.67 14.00
C ILE A 408 10.21 -8.08 13.09
N GLY A 409 11.04 -7.13 12.68
CA GLY A 409 12.09 -7.37 11.70
C GLY A 409 13.34 -6.56 11.88
N ASP A 410 14.30 -6.90 11.04
CA ASP A 410 15.50 -6.13 10.77
C ASP A 410 15.54 -5.75 9.29
N PRO A 411 15.59 -4.46 8.90
CA PRO A 411 15.69 -4.02 7.50
C PRO A 411 16.96 -4.52 6.77
N HIS A 412 17.91 -5.10 7.49
CA HIS A 412 19.11 -5.71 6.93
C HIS A 412 19.08 -7.25 6.98
N CYS A 413 18.08 -7.86 7.64
CA CYS A 413 17.92 -9.31 7.72
C CYS A 413 16.59 -9.73 7.08
N PRO A 414 16.57 -10.70 6.16
CA PRO A 414 15.32 -11.18 5.57
C PRO A 414 14.59 -12.14 6.53
N MET A 415 14.63 -11.87 7.82
CA MET A 415 13.97 -12.64 8.88
C MET A 415 12.92 -11.75 9.54
N VAL A 416 11.70 -12.26 9.65
CA VAL A 416 10.58 -11.61 10.34
C VAL A 416 10.00 -12.55 11.36
N VAL A 417 9.64 -11.97 12.48
CA VAL A 417 9.12 -12.66 13.64
C VAL A 417 7.68 -12.24 13.84
N LEU A 418 6.77 -13.21 13.94
CA LEU A 418 5.37 -13.00 14.30
C LEU A 418 5.19 -13.22 15.80
N PHE A 419 4.80 -12.17 16.51
CA PHE A 419 4.62 -12.18 17.95
C PHE A 419 3.15 -11.95 18.32
N ASP A 420 2.60 -12.80 19.19
CA ASP A 420 1.26 -12.65 19.75
C ASP A 420 1.33 -11.74 20.97
N ILE A 421 0.73 -10.56 20.85
CA ILE A 421 0.79 -9.51 21.88
C ILE A 421 0.07 -9.97 23.15
N LYS A 422 -1.06 -10.68 23.00
CA LYS A 422 -1.90 -11.11 24.13
C LYS A 422 -1.27 -12.24 24.91
N ARG A 423 -0.74 -13.25 24.19
CA ARG A 423 -0.04 -14.40 24.80
C ARG A 423 1.39 -14.08 25.19
N LYS A 424 1.93 -12.94 24.74
CA LYS A 424 3.33 -12.53 24.92
C LYS A 424 4.31 -13.61 24.46
N LYS A 425 4.04 -14.21 23.30
CA LYS A 425 4.80 -15.34 22.80
C LYS A 425 5.12 -15.18 21.33
N LEU A 426 6.33 -15.60 20.98
CA LEU A 426 6.69 -15.90 19.61
C LEU A 426 5.74 -16.96 19.03
N VAL A 427 5.07 -16.63 17.93
CA VAL A 427 4.25 -17.59 17.18
C VAL A 427 5.10 -18.29 16.14
N LYS A 428 5.80 -17.52 15.31
CA LYS A 428 6.52 -18.05 14.16
C LYS A 428 7.68 -17.16 13.72
N GLU A 429 8.72 -17.80 13.23
CA GLU A 429 9.84 -17.19 12.52
C GLU A 429 9.69 -17.44 11.02
N MET A 430 9.89 -16.40 10.21
CA MET A 430 9.67 -16.42 8.78
C MET A 430 10.90 -15.86 8.05
N HIS A 431 11.28 -16.51 6.96
CA HIS A 431 12.47 -16.18 6.18
C HIS A 431 12.09 -15.77 4.77
N PHE A 432 12.25 -14.50 4.45
CA PHE A 432 11.97 -13.95 3.14
C PHE A 432 13.18 -14.10 2.23
N ARG A 433 12.98 -13.95 0.92
CA ARG A 433 14.10 -13.87 -0.03
C ARG A 433 14.67 -12.47 -0.13
N SER A 434 13.79 -11.48 -0.16
CA SER A 434 14.13 -10.06 -0.05
C SER A 434 13.83 -9.56 1.35
N THR A 435 14.51 -8.50 1.77
CA THR A 435 14.20 -7.88 3.05
C THR A 435 12.82 -7.21 2.98
N PRO A 436 11.88 -7.55 3.87
CA PRO A 436 10.58 -6.88 3.92
C PRO A 436 10.74 -5.40 4.27
N THR A 437 9.84 -4.56 3.76
CA THR A 437 9.96 -3.09 3.90
C THR A 437 9.41 -2.57 5.21
N PHE A 438 8.45 -3.27 5.82
CA PHE A 438 7.65 -2.80 6.96
C PHE A 438 6.87 -1.50 6.71
N ILE A 439 6.74 -1.09 5.44
CA ILE A 439 5.94 0.08 5.06
C ILE A 439 4.48 -0.35 4.93
N LYS A 440 3.62 0.21 5.79
CA LYS A 440 2.16 0.03 5.72
C LYS A 440 1.60 0.74 4.49
N PHE A 441 0.70 0.06 3.78
CA PHE A 441 -0.06 0.58 2.66
C PHE A 441 -1.55 0.42 2.91
N SER A 442 -2.30 1.46 2.59
CA SER A 442 -3.76 1.45 2.62
C SER A 442 -4.21 2.01 1.29
N GLU A 443 -4.97 1.20 0.55
CA GLU A 443 -5.48 1.61 -0.74
C GLU A 443 -6.39 2.83 -0.62
N SER A 444 -6.36 3.65 -1.67
CA SER A 444 -7.22 4.81 -1.80
C SER A 444 -7.67 4.97 -3.24
N LEU A 445 -8.97 5.20 -3.41
CA LEU A 445 -9.58 5.56 -4.69
C LEU A 445 -9.61 7.08 -4.91
N VAL A 446 -9.09 7.86 -3.96
CA VAL A 446 -9.03 9.32 -4.07
C VAL A 446 -8.14 9.68 -5.26
N SER A 447 -8.72 10.42 -6.20
CA SER A 447 -7.97 11.06 -7.29
C SER A 447 -7.55 12.46 -6.85
N HIS A 448 -6.38 12.89 -7.32
CA HIS A 448 -5.83 14.19 -7.00
C HIS A 448 -5.52 14.97 -8.28
N ASP A 449 -5.88 16.27 -8.28
CA ASP A 449 -5.71 17.13 -9.45
C ASP A 449 -4.24 17.34 -9.84
N PHE A 450 -3.31 17.25 -8.87
CA PHE A 450 -1.88 17.38 -9.15
C PHE A 450 -1.33 16.31 -10.11
N PHE A 451 -2.04 15.19 -10.31
CA PHE A 451 -1.66 14.20 -11.31
C PHE A 451 -1.86 14.66 -12.76
N GLN A 452 -2.64 15.72 -12.99
CA GLN A 452 -2.88 16.29 -14.32
C GLN A 452 -1.80 17.32 -14.72
N LEU A 453 -0.89 17.66 -13.81
CA LEU A 453 0.16 18.62 -14.08
C LEU A 453 1.21 18.05 -15.06
N PRO A 454 1.84 18.92 -15.87
CA PRO A 454 2.94 18.51 -16.73
C PRO A 454 4.06 17.86 -15.93
N ARG A 455 4.55 16.73 -16.45
CA ARG A 455 5.66 15.99 -15.85
C ARG A 455 7.00 16.60 -16.28
N CYS A 456 8.01 16.47 -15.43
CA CYS A 456 9.39 16.72 -15.79
C CYS A 456 9.80 15.79 -16.96
N PRO A 457 10.49 16.30 -18.01
CA PRO A 457 10.93 15.46 -19.14
C PRO A 457 11.87 14.33 -18.75
N GLU A 458 12.61 14.47 -17.65
CA GLU A 458 13.53 13.45 -17.14
C GLU A 458 12.83 12.34 -16.34
N LEU A 459 11.55 12.53 -16.00
CA LEU A 459 10.80 11.60 -15.18
C LEU A 459 10.56 10.29 -15.93
N LYS A 460 11.01 9.19 -15.36
CA LYS A 460 10.88 7.87 -15.96
C LYS A 460 9.49 7.27 -15.71
N PRO A 461 8.90 6.56 -16.69
CA PRO A 461 7.57 6.01 -16.57
C PRO A 461 7.46 4.94 -15.50
N LEU A 462 6.42 5.04 -14.68
CA LEU A 462 5.98 3.93 -13.83
C LEU A 462 5.06 3.01 -14.63
N LYS A 463 5.27 1.70 -14.51
CA LYS A 463 4.40 0.69 -15.12
C LYS A 463 3.43 0.17 -14.05
N PHE A 464 2.20 -0.07 -14.44
CA PHE A 464 1.15 -0.62 -13.59
C PHE A 464 0.69 -1.95 -14.18
N PRO A 465 0.03 -2.83 -13.41
CA PRO A 465 -0.57 -4.02 -13.98
C PRO A 465 -1.49 -3.65 -15.15
N ASP A 466 -1.26 -4.27 -16.29
CA ASP A 466 -2.26 -4.32 -17.36
C ASP A 466 -3.49 -5.06 -16.81
N GLU A 467 -4.69 -4.71 -17.26
CA GLU A 467 -5.86 -5.55 -16.94
C GLU A 467 -5.53 -7.00 -17.31
N PRO A 468 -5.97 -8.02 -16.55
CA PRO A 468 -6.01 -9.35 -17.12
C PRO A 468 -6.87 -9.27 -18.37
N MET A 469 -6.22 -9.45 -19.53
CA MET A 469 -6.88 -9.72 -20.80
C MET A 469 -8.02 -10.69 -20.50
N ALA A 470 -9.24 -10.35 -20.95
CA ALA A 470 -10.36 -11.29 -20.95
C ALA A 470 -9.84 -12.65 -21.44
N PRO A 471 -10.28 -13.78 -20.86
CA PRO A 471 -9.79 -15.09 -21.23
C PRO A 471 -9.88 -15.22 -22.75
N GLN A 472 -8.72 -15.36 -23.41
CA GLN A 472 -8.70 -15.74 -24.80
C GLN A 472 -9.40 -17.09 -24.86
N ASN A 473 -10.52 -17.15 -25.58
CA ASN A 473 -11.21 -18.38 -25.87
C ASN A 473 -10.23 -19.30 -26.60
N VAL A 474 -9.61 -20.21 -25.86
CA VAL A 474 -8.99 -21.39 -26.45
C VAL A 474 -10.15 -22.29 -26.86
N THR A 475 -10.56 -22.19 -28.13
CA THR A 475 -11.34 -23.25 -28.75
C THR A 475 -10.49 -24.52 -28.76
N PRO A 476 -10.91 -25.62 -28.13
CA PRO A 476 -10.19 -26.87 -28.28
C PRO A 476 -10.34 -27.35 -29.73
N ASN A 477 -9.22 -27.54 -30.41
CA ASN A 477 -9.18 -28.33 -31.64
C ASN A 477 -9.66 -29.74 -31.30
N VAL A 478 -10.90 -30.04 -31.69
CA VAL A 478 -11.36 -31.42 -31.82
C VAL A 478 -10.88 -31.88 -33.19
N GLU A 479 -9.66 -32.42 -33.26
CA GLU A 479 -9.30 -33.30 -34.37
C GLU A 479 -10.06 -34.61 -34.15
N GLY A 480 -11.04 -34.86 -35.03
CA GLY A 480 -11.78 -36.10 -35.07
C GLY A 480 -10.90 -37.21 -35.60
N GLU A 481 -10.45 -38.10 -34.72
CA GLU A 481 -10.00 -39.43 -35.13
C GLU A 481 -11.24 -40.30 -35.41
N GLY A 482 -11.63 -40.32 -36.69
CA GLY A 482 -12.50 -41.34 -37.26
C GLY A 482 -11.64 -42.51 -37.76
N PHE A 483 -11.85 -43.65 -37.13
CA PHE A 483 -11.42 -45.01 -37.49
C PHE A 483 -11.26 -45.27 -39.00
N ASN A 484 -10.21 -46.03 -39.36
CA ASN A 484 -10.35 -47.11 -40.34
C ASN A 484 -9.38 -48.26 -40.08
N TYR A 485 -9.98 -49.45 -40.04
CA TYR A 485 -9.39 -50.79 -39.94
C TYR A 485 -8.56 -51.17 -41.19
N PHE A 486 -7.48 -51.93 -41.01
CA PHE A 486 -7.29 -53.35 -41.42
C PHE A 486 -5.81 -53.68 -41.68
N GLY A 487 -5.35 -54.75 -41.03
CA GLY A 487 -4.75 -55.88 -41.75
C GLY A 487 -3.21 -55.94 -41.88
N GLN A 488 -2.68 -56.89 -41.10
CA GLN A 488 -1.39 -57.60 -41.20
C GLN A 488 -0.12 -56.93 -40.66
#